data_AF-A0AAN6IQF2-F1
#
_entry.id   AF-A0AAN6IQF2-F1
#
_cell.length_a   1.000
_cell.length_b   1.000
_cell.length_c   1.000
_cell.angle_alpha   90.00
_cell.angle_beta   90.00
_cell.angle_gamma   90.00
#
_symmetry.space_group_name_H-M   'P 1'
#
loop_
_entity.id
_entity.type
_entity.pdbx_description
1 polymer ?
#
loop_
_entity_poly.entity_id
_entity_poly.type
_entity_poly.pdbx_seq_one_letter_code
_entity_poly.pdbx_strand_id
1 'polypeptide(L)'
;MEPTPTHWKLIRVRAETIDLQRLAEESNSRICIVQECDDNGKAFEVAVEPSYLAEVQELQSHANLPYNPTNPREAEKAILGICQANRKARERWLQRAVDVIFSKHRHEIKEAYRNLTELLGLQRELDRKILIQDISDSLASVRRKLARNLVFLFLNLEADHMSADAQIFLESNEEELIDSLKFGLKPPTLFSRDECQITSLFRALLALSSGRVDFHEHNFAENYTAKQNSELCARVFDISVIKKFGEFDQGEISSSLSKSPIFVGENLSAEGLGQWAAIMSSSLQIAFPPGHLNLPQQILSRFGVGHIKMFETIL
;
A
#
# COMPACT_ATOMS: atom_id res chain seq x y z
N MET A 1 -27.46 22.57 -2.84
CA MET A 1 -26.69 22.24 -4.06
C MET A 1 -25.65 21.23 -3.65
N GLU A 2 -25.78 19.99 -4.10
CA GLU A 2 -24.71 19.00 -3.94
C GLU A 2 -23.50 19.45 -4.77
N PRO A 3 -22.27 19.30 -4.26
CA PRO A 3 -21.08 19.67 -5.01
C PRO A 3 -21.03 18.86 -6.30
N THR A 4 -20.83 19.54 -7.42
CA THR A 4 -20.58 18.91 -8.71
C THR A 4 -19.40 17.96 -8.55
N PRO A 5 -19.50 16.68 -8.96
CA PRO A 5 -18.35 15.80 -8.95
C PRO A 5 -17.26 16.42 -9.83
N THR A 6 -16.05 16.60 -9.30
CA THR A 6 -14.92 17.16 -10.05
C THR A 6 -14.13 16.09 -10.80
N HIS A 7 -14.31 14.82 -10.45
CA HIS A 7 -13.56 13.70 -11.01
C HIS A 7 -14.36 12.91 -12.04
N TRP A 8 -13.67 12.38 -13.03
CA TRP A 8 -14.25 11.48 -14.02
C TRP A 8 -14.94 10.28 -13.35
N LYS A 9 -16.05 9.85 -13.94
CA LYS A 9 -16.84 8.73 -13.44
C LYS A 9 -16.72 7.53 -14.37
N LEU A 10 -16.58 6.36 -13.78
CA LEU A 10 -16.72 5.10 -14.49
C LEU A 10 -18.19 4.71 -14.53
N ILE A 11 -18.65 4.42 -15.74
CA ILE A 11 -19.98 3.91 -15.98
C ILE A 11 -19.88 2.67 -16.87
N ARG A 12 -20.95 1.89 -16.82
CA ARG A 12 -21.17 0.82 -17.78
C ARG A 12 -22.18 1.27 -18.81
N VAL A 13 -21.88 1.01 -20.07
CA VAL A 13 -22.80 1.35 -21.17
C VAL A 13 -23.00 0.13 -22.04
N ARG A 14 -24.22 -0.10 -22.54
CA ARG A 14 -24.48 -1.21 -23.46
C ARG A 14 -24.03 -0.82 -24.88
N ALA A 15 -23.51 -1.79 -25.62
CA ALA A 15 -23.09 -1.61 -27.01
C ALA A 15 -24.24 -1.15 -27.91
N GLU A 16 -25.47 -1.58 -27.61
CA GLU A 16 -26.68 -1.21 -28.35
C GLU A 16 -27.12 0.25 -28.12
N THR A 17 -26.66 0.88 -27.03
CA THR A 17 -26.99 2.26 -26.65
C THR A 17 -25.87 3.25 -26.99
N ILE A 18 -24.70 2.75 -27.40
CA ILE A 18 -23.56 3.58 -27.78
C ILE A 18 -23.56 3.77 -29.29
N ASP A 19 -23.63 5.02 -29.73
CA ASP A 19 -23.14 5.39 -31.04
C ASP A 19 -21.61 5.46 -30.98
N LEU A 20 -20.95 4.33 -31.29
CA LEU A 20 -19.49 4.20 -31.26
C LEU A 20 -18.80 5.22 -32.16
N GLN A 21 -19.45 5.68 -33.24
CA GLN A 21 -18.88 6.68 -34.16
C GLN A 21 -18.89 8.06 -33.53
N ARG A 22 -20.02 8.48 -32.93
CA ARG A 22 -20.12 9.75 -32.21
C ARG A 22 -19.21 9.81 -30.98
N LEU A 23 -19.09 8.70 -30.25
CA LEU A 23 -18.16 8.58 -29.12
C LEU A 23 -16.70 8.57 -29.55
N ALA A 24 -16.36 7.98 -30.71
CA ALA A 24 -15.01 8.04 -31.26
C ALA A 24 -14.64 9.45 -31.73
N GLU A 25 -15.61 10.21 -32.27
CA GLU A 25 -15.44 11.62 -32.66
C GLU A 25 -15.27 12.56 -31.44
N GLU A 26 -15.98 12.30 -30.33
CA GLU A 26 -15.83 13.01 -29.05
C GLU A 26 -14.68 12.48 -28.17
N SER A 27 -14.02 11.37 -28.57
CA SER A 27 -13.08 10.58 -27.75
C SER A 27 -11.77 11.29 -27.35
N ASN A 28 -11.60 12.56 -27.68
CA ASN A 28 -10.34 13.24 -27.45
C ASN A 28 -10.24 14.08 -26.18
N SER A 29 -11.32 14.36 -25.44
CA SER A 29 -11.20 15.06 -24.15
C SER A 29 -12.19 14.73 -23.05
N ARG A 30 -13.40 14.21 -23.33
CA ARG A 30 -14.48 14.15 -22.32
C ARG A 30 -15.05 12.76 -22.04
N ILE A 31 -14.89 11.83 -22.98
CA ILE A 31 -15.35 10.45 -22.83
C ILE A 31 -14.25 9.52 -23.34
N CYS A 32 -13.98 8.45 -22.60
CA CYS A 32 -13.02 7.43 -22.99
C CYS A 32 -13.60 6.03 -22.76
N ILE A 33 -13.67 5.24 -23.84
CA ILE A 33 -13.94 3.80 -23.72
C ILE A 33 -12.66 3.16 -23.18
N VAL A 34 -12.72 2.65 -21.96
CA VAL A 34 -11.57 2.04 -21.30
C VAL A 34 -11.38 0.62 -21.81
N GLN A 35 -12.48 -0.15 -21.89
CA GLN A 35 -12.47 -1.52 -22.39
C GLN A 35 -13.87 -2.07 -22.65
N GLU A 36 -13.90 -3.20 -23.35
CA GLU A 36 -15.08 -4.03 -23.48
C GLU A 36 -15.29 -4.91 -22.23
N CYS A 37 -16.53 -4.96 -21.74
CA CYS A 37 -16.93 -5.77 -20.59
C CYS A 37 -17.79 -6.94 -21.05
N ASP A 38 -17.29 -8.13 -20.77
CA ASP A 38 -17.67 -9.37 -21.43
C ASP A 38 -19.01 -9.97 -20.93
N ASP A 39 -20.11 -9.22 -21.01
CA ASP A 39 -21.46 -9.79 -20.92
C ASP A 39 -21.93 -10.08 -22.35
N ASN A 40 -21.37 -11.14 -22.94
CA ASN A 40 -21.66 -11.57 -24.32
C ASN A 40 -21.31 -10.53 -25.40
N GLY A 41 -20.27 -9.72 -25.20
CA GLY A 41 -19.81 -8.72 -26.18
C GLY A 41 -20.72 -7.49 -26.35
N LYS A 42 -21.53 -7.14 -25.33
CA LYS A 42 -22.56 -6.09 -25.44
C LYS A 42 -22.44 -4.95 -24.45
N ALA A 43 -21.31 -4.76 -23.78
CA ALA A 43 -21.13 -3.62 -22.89
C ALA A 43 -19.70 -3.10 -22.87
N PHE A 44 -19.56 -1.80 -22.63
CA PHE A 44 -18.30 -1.11 -22.48
C PHE A 44 -18.22 -0.46 -21.10
N GLU A 45 -17.01 -0.45 -20.54
CA GLU A 45 -16.67 0.39 -19.41
C GLU A 45 -16.12 1.71 -19.93
N VAL A 46 -16.77 2.79 -19.53
CA VAL A 46 -16.53 4.12 -20.08
C VAL A 46 -16.23 5.08 -18.94
N ALA A 47 -15.14 5.83 -19.08
CA ALA A 47 -14.81 6.94 -18.20
C ALA A 47 -15.37 8.23 -18.82
N VAL A 48 -16.14 8.99 -18.04
CA VAL A 48 -16.87 10.18 -18.50
C VAL A 48 -16.55 11.37 -17.60
N GLU A 49 -16.24 12.50 -18.21
CA GLU A 49 -16.12 13.78 -17.54
C GLU A 49 -17.47 14.18 -16.90
N PRO A 50 -17.51 14.70 -15.66
CA PRO A 50 -18.76 15.01 -14.96
C PRO A 50 -19.74 15.90 -15.72
N SER A 51 -19.22 16.85 -16.50
CA SER A 51 -20.00 17.77 -17.33
C SER A 51 -20.83 17.06 -18.41
N TYR A 52 -20.38 15.89 -18.87
CA TYR A 52 -21.02 15.08 -19.91
C TYR A 52 -21.83 13.89 -19.35
N LEU A 53 -21.83 13.70 -18.03
CA LEU A 53 -22.49 12.55 -17.41
C LEU A 53 -23.99 12.52 -17.72
N ALA A 54 -24.66 13.67 -17.70
CA ALA A 54 -26.09 13.79 -17.97
C ALA A 54 -26.42 13.37 -19.42
N GLU A 55 -25.65 13.85 -20.40
CA GLU A 55 -25.82 13.50 -21.81
C GLU A 55 -25.63 11.99 -22.04
N VAL A 56 -24.62 11.39 -21.42
CA VAL A 56 -24.38 9.94 -21.55
C VAL A 56 -25.46 9.12 -20.82
N GLN A 57 -26.01 9.64 -19.71
CA GLN A 57 -27.11 8.99 -18.99
C GLN A 57 -28.44 9.08 -19.73
N GLU A 58 -28.71 10.17 -20.44
CA GLU A 58 -29.90 10.31 -21.30
C GLU A 58 -29.89 9.30 -22.46
N LEU A 59 -28.70 8.92 -22.94
CA LEU A 59 -28.52 7.86 -23.94
C LEU A 59 -28.78 6.45 -23.38
N GLN A 60 -28.79 6.27 -22.05
CA GLN A 60 -29.09 5.00 -21.38
C GLN A 60 -30.57 4.94 -20.99
N SER A 61 -31.36 4.20 -21.76
CA SER A 61 -32.78 4.00 -21.49
C SER A 61 -33.04 3.16 -20.23
N HIS A 62 -33.33 3.87 -19.13
CA HIS A 62 -33.99 3.44 -17.88
C HIS A 62 -33.19 2.59 -16.87
N ALA A 63 -33.33 3.04 -15.60
CA ALA A 63 -32.85 2.49 -14.34
C ALA A 63 -31.31 2.46 -14.17
N ASN A 64 -30.73 3.64 -13.99
CA ASN A 64 -29.34 3.84 -13.55
C ASN A 64 -29.15 3.37 -12.11
N LEU A 65 -29.08 2.05 -11.90
CA LEU A 65 -28.40 1.54 -10.72
C LEU A 65 -26.95 2.02 -10.77
N PRO A 66 -26.39 2.53 -9.65
CA PRO A 66 -25.00 2.94 -9.61
C PRO A 66 -24.12 1.77 -10.08
N TYR A 67 -23.22 2.05 -11.02
CA TYR A 67 -22.34 1.02 -11.57
C TYR A 67 -21.54 0.37 -10.44
N ASN A 68 -21.79 -0.92 -10.22
CA ASN A 68 -21.10 -1.69 -9.22
C ASN A 68 -20.41 -2.91 -9.88
N PRO A 69 -19.11 -2.80 -10.18
CA PRO A 69 -18.33 -3.87 -10.81
C PRO A 69 -18.04 -5.06 -9.87
N THR A 70 -18.35 -4.96 -8.57
CA THR A 70 -18.11 -6.05 -7.62
C THR A 70 -19.29 -7.00 -7.50
N ASN A 71 -20.40 -6.72 -8.20
CA ASN A 71 -21.54 -7.63 -8.24
C ASN A 71 -21.26 -8.79 -9.21
N PRO A 72 -21.29 -10.05 -8.75
CA PRO A 72 -21.06 -11.19 -9.62
C PRO A 72 -22.24 -11.43 -10.55
N ARG A 73 -21.96 -12.09 -11.67
CA ARG A 73 -22.99 -12.51 -12.64
C ARG A 73 -23.86 -13.61 -12.07
N GLU A 74 -25.12 -13.69 -12.50
CA GLU A 74 -26.02 -14.78 -12.10
C GLU A 74 -25.48 -16.16 -12.48
N ALA A 75 -24.84 -16.28 -13.65
CA ALA A 75 -24.18 -17.53 -14.05
C ALA A 75 -23.03 -17.92 -13.10
N GLU A 76 -22.26 -16.95 -12.60
CA GLU A 76 -21.19 -17.21 -11.64
C GLU A 76 -21.75 -17.64 -10.28
N LYS A 77 -22.85 -17.01 -9.84
CA LYS A 77 -23.57 -17.40 -8.62
C LYS A 77 -24.11 -18.82 -8.74
N ALA A 78 -24.62 -19.22 -9.90
CA ALA A 78 -25.14 -20.57 -10.14
C ALA A 78 -24.06 -21.65 -10.10
N ILE A 79 -22.82 -21.34 -10.52
CA ILE A 79 -21.70 -22.30 -10.56
C ILE A 79 -20.94 -22.35 -9.22
N LEU A 80 -20.64 -21.19 -8.62
CA LEU A 80 -19.73 -21.08 -7.47
C LEU A 80 -20.46 -20.88 -6.13
N GLY A 81 -21.76 -20.61 -6.16
CA GLY A 81 -22.49 -20.08 -5.02
C GLY A 81 -22.20 -18.60 -4.76
N ILE A 82 -23.09 -17.95 -4.02
CA ILE A 82 -23.09 -16.49 -3.84
C ILE A 82 -21.79 -15.99 -3.19
N CYS A 83 -21.31 -16.66 -2.14
CA CYS A 83 -20.13 -16.22 -1.38
C CYS A 83 -18.85 -16.21 -2.24
N GLN A 84 -18.56 -17.31 -2.94
CA GLN A 84 -17.37 -17.37 -3.81
C GLN A 84 -17.52 -16.45 -5.02
N ALA A 85 -18.71 -16.33 -5.60
CA ALA A 85 -18.94 -15.45 -6.74
C ALA A 85 -18.66 -13.98 -6.36
N ASN A 86 -19.16 -13.51 -5.21
CA ASN A 86 -18.86 -12.16 -4.69
C ASN A 86 -17.36 -11.94 -4.49
N ARG A 87 -16.66 -12.92 -3.91
CA ARG A 87 -15.21 -12.85 -3.72
C ARG A 87 -14.46 -12.72 -5.05
N LYS A 88 -14.80 -13.55 -6.05
CA LYS A 88 -14.17 -13.48 -7.37
C LYS A 88 -14.46 -12.18 -8.11
N ALA A 89 -15.69 -11.65 -8.02
CA ALA A 89 -16.04 -10.37 -8.64
C ALA A 89 -15.23 -9.22 -8.03
N ARG A 90 -15.09 -9.20 -6.69
CA ARG A 90 -14.21 -8.26 -5.97
C ARG A 90 -12.74 -8.38 -6.40
N GLU A 91 -12.21 -9.60 -6.43
CA GLU A 91 -10.82 -9.87 -6.85
C GLU A 91 -10.57 -9.41 -8.31
N ARG A 92 -11.52 -9.67 -9.21
CA ARG A 92 -11.48 -9.22 -10.61
C ARG A 92 -11.49 -7.70 -10.73
N TRP A 93 -12.37 -7.03 -9.99
CA TRP A 93 -12.42 -5.56 -9.97
C TRP A 93 -11.09 -4.96 -9.51
N LEU A 94 -10.58 -5.44 -8.36
CA LEU A 94 -9.31 -4.95 -7.82
C LEU A 94 -8.14 -5.18 -8.78
N GLN A 95 -8.06 -6.35 -9.43
CA GLN A 95 -7.01 -6.61 -10.41
C GLN A 95 -7.11 -5.66 -11.59
N ARG A 96 -8.31 -5.47 -12.13
CA ARG A 96 -8.57 -4.55 -13.24
C ARG A 96 -8.21 -3.10 -12.90
N ALA A 97 -8.55 -2.64 -11.70
CA ALA A 97 -8.19 -1.31 -11.23
C ALA A 97 -6.66 -1.13 -11.20
N VAL A 98 -5.92 -2.13 -10.71
CA VAL A 98 -4.45 -2.14 -10.75
C VAL A 98 -3.94 -2.08 -12.20
N ASP A 99 -4.45 -2.95 -13.08
CA ASP A 99 -4.01 -3.01 -14.48
C ASP A 99 -4.18 -1.64 -15.16
N VAL A 100 -5.31 -0.95 -14.92
CA VAL A 100 -5.53 0.41 -15.47
C VAL A 100 -4.61 1.45 -14.83
N ILE A 101 -4.37 1.40 -13.52
CA ILE A 101 -3.46 2.35 -12.85
C ILE A 101 -2.03 2.24 -13.38
N PHE A 102 -1.57 1.03 -13.72
CA PHE A 102 -0.24 0.78 -14.28
C PHE A 102 -0.17 0.93 -15.81
N SER A 103 -1.30 0.97 -16.50
CA SER A 103 -1.34 1.16 -17.96
C SER A 103 -1.00 2.59 -18.41
N LYS A 104 -1.00 2.80 -19.73
CA LYS A 104 -0.78 4.10 -20.39
C LYS A 104 -2.04 5.00 -20.45
N HIS A 105 -3.13 4.64 -19.76
CA HIS A 105 -4.32 5.48 -19.69
C HIS A 105 -4.03 6.85 -19.06
N ARG A 106 -4.89 7.83 -19.36
CA ARG A 106 -4.79 9.20 -18.81
C ARG A 106 -4.98 9.21 -17.29
N HIS A 107 -4.45 10.22 -16.62
CA HIS A 107 -4.48 10.32 -15.16
C HIS A 107 -5.91 10.31 -14.60
N GLU A 108 -6.83 11.01 -15.27
CA GLU A 108 -8.24 11.13 -14.90
C GLU A 108 -8.96 9.78 -14.90
N ILE A 109 -8.58 8.87 -15.81
CA ILE A 109 -9.11 7.51 -15.85
C ILE A 109 -8.62 6.72 -14.64
N LYS A 110 -7.32 6.85 -14.31
CA LYS A 110 -6.74 6.19 -13.13
C LYS A 110 -7.39 6.68 -11.83
N GLU A 111 -7.61 7.99 -11.72
CA GLU A 111 -8.38 8.58 -10.61
C GLU A 111 -9.80 8.03 -10.55
N ALA A 112 -10.48 7.88 -11.69
CA ALA A 112 -11.85 7.34 -11.71
C ALA A 112 -11.92 5.90 -11.15
N TYR A 113 -10.91 5.06 -11.41
CA TYR A 113 -10.81 3.72 -10.79
C TYR A 113 -10.54 3.79 -9.29
N ARG A 114 -9.63 4.67 -8.84
CA ARG A 114 -9.37 4.88 -7.40
C ARG A 114 -10.64 5.33 -6.69
N ASN A 115 -11.32 6.36 -7.22
CA ASN A 115 -12.54 6.91 -6.66
C ASN A 115 -13.69 5.90 -6.59
N LEU A 116 -13.93 5.14 -7.67
CA LEU A 116 -14.96 4.09 -7.64
C LEU A 116 -14.60 2.99 -6.63
N THR A 117 -13.33 2.63 -6.52
CA THR A 117 -12.88 1.62 -5.55
C THR A 117 -13.03 2.10 -4.11
N GLU A 118 -12.78 3.39 -3.84
CA GLU A 118 -13.04 4.02 -2.55
C GLU A 118 -14.54 4.03 -2.21
N LEU A 119 -15.40 4.42 -3.16
CA LEU A 119 -16.86 4.39 -2.97
C LEU A 119 -17.40 2.99 -2.65
N LEU A 120 -16.74 1.94 -3.15
CA LEU A 120 -17.05 0.55 -2.87
C LEU A 120 -16.46 0.04 -1.53
N GLY A 121 -15.73 0.88 -0.80
CA GLY A 121 -15.08 0.53 0.46
C GLY A 121 -13.85 -0.38 0.29
N LEU A 122 -13.24 -0.38 -0.90
CA LEU A 122 -12.18 -1.30 -1.31
C LEU A 122 -10.79 -0.64 -1.42
N GLN A 123 -10.69 0.63 -1.03
CA GLN A 123 -9.46 1.43 -1.18
C GLN A 123 -8.23 0.75 -0.56
N ARG A 124 -8.39 0.15 0.62
CA ARG A 124 -7.31 -0.50 1.36
C ARG A 124 -6.72 -1.68 0.60
N GLU A 125 -7.59 -2.51 0.00
CA GLU A 125 -7.12 -3.64 -0.78
C GLU A 125 -6.50 -3.23 -2.12
N LEU A 126 -6.96 -2.11 -2.69
CA LEU A 126 -6.36 -1.53 -3.87
C LEU A 126 -4.95 -1.03 -3.57
N ASP A 127 -4.76 -0.18 -2.56
CA ASP A 127 -3.45 0.38 -2.21
C ASP A 127 -2.43 -0.72 -1.90
N ARG A 128 -2.83 -1.75 -1.15
CA ARG A 128 -1.98 -2.93 -0.92
C ARG A 128 -1.58 -3.61 -2.24
N LYS A 129 -2.54 -3.83 -3.14
CA LYS A 129 -2.25 -4.49 -4.43
C LYS A 129 -1.32 -3.64 -5.30
N ILE A 130 -1.48 -2.32 -5.29
CA ILE A 130 -0.60 -1.39 -6.00
C ILE A 130 0.80 -1.45 -5.39
N LEU A 131 0.94 -1.47 -4.05
CA LEU A 131 2.23 -1.66 -3.39
C LEU A 131 2.91 -2.97 -3.83
N ILE A 132 2.18 -4.09 -3.83
CA ILE A 132 2.71 -5.39 -4.27
C ILE A 132 3.14 -5.34 -5.75
N GLN A 133 2.37 -4.68 -6.60
CA GLN A 133 2.70 -4.50 -8.02
C GLN A 133 3.95 -3.63 -8.19
N ASP A 134 4.05 -2.51 -7.48
CA ASP A 134 5.22 -1.62 -7.52
C ASP A 134 6.49 -2.32 -7.03
N ILE A 135 6.41 -3.19 -6.02
CA ILE A 135 7.53 -4.03 -5.58
C ILE A 135 7.94 -5.00 -6.70
N SER A 136 6.97 -5.60 -7.38
CA SER A 136 7.21 -6.60 -8.42
C SER A 136 7.85 -5.99 -9.68
N ASP A 137 7.37 -4.81 -10.09
CA ASP A 137 7.81 -4.08 -11.27
C ASP A 137 9.04 -3.20 -11.01
N SER A 138 9.51 -3.13 -9.77
CA SER A 138 10.69 -2.36 -9.40
C SER A 138 11.96 -2.87 -10.09
N LEU A 139 12.84 -1.94 -10.45
CA LEU A 139 14.18 -2.24 -10.97
C LEU A 139 14.94 -3.14 -9.99
N ALA A 140 15.81 -4.01 -10.51
CA ALA A 140 16.61 -4.92 -9.68
C ALA A 140 17.42 -4.20 -8.59
N SER A 141 17.93 -2.99 -8.86
CA SER A 141 18.63 -2.18 -7.87
C SER A 141 17.74 -1.75 -6.69
N VAL A 142 16.48 -1.40 -6.97
CA VAL A 142 15.48 -1.04 -5.96
C VAL A 142 15.10 -2.27 -5.13
N ARG A 143 14.84 -3.41 -5.78
CA ARG A 143 14.51 -4.67 -5.08
C ARG A 143 15.63 -5.14 -4.17
N ARG A 144 16.88 -5.06 -4.62
CA ARG A 144 18.06 -5.35 -3.79
C ARG A 144 18.13 -4.44 -2.57
N LYS A 145 17.94 -3.12 -2.75
CA LYS A 145 17.96 -2.15 -1.65
C LYS A 145 16.79 -2.39 -0.69
N LEU A 146 15.63 -2.78 -1.21
CA LEU A 146 14.47 -3.17 -0.41
C LEU A 146 14.75 -4.44 0.40
N ALA A 147 15.30 -5.49 -0.20
CA ALA A 147 15.70 -6.71 0.50
C ALA A 147 16.67 -6.43 1.66
N ARG A 148 17.67 -5.57 1.43
CA ARG A 148 18.60 -5.13 2.49
C ARG A 148 17.89 -4.36 3.59
N ASN A 149 17.01 -3.42 3.22
CA ASN A 149 16.19 -2.68 4.16
C ASN A 149 15.26 -3.61 4.98
N LEU A 150 14.75 -4.69 4.38
CA LEU A 150 13.94 -5.69 5.09
C LEU A 150 14.76 -6.44 6.12
N VAL A 151 15.94 -6.97 5.76
CA VAL A 151 16.84 -7.65 6.71
C VAL A 151 17.26 -6.73 7.84
N PHE A 152 17.61 -5.48 7.51
CA PHE A 152 17.98 -4.51 8.52
C PHE A 152 16.82 -4.18 9.47
N LEU A 153 15.61 -3.95 8.93
CA LEU A 153 14.39 -3.73 9.72
C LEU A 153 14.09 -4.93 10.61
N PHE A 154 14.13 -6.15 10.07
CA PHE A 154 13.92 -7.40 10.80
C PHE A 154 14.87 -7.51 12.00
N LEU A 155 16.18 -7.37 11.80
CA LEU A 155 17.16 -7.47 12.90
C LEU A 155 17.03 -6.36 13.94
N ASN A 156 16.50 -5.20 13.56
CA ASN A 156 16.23 -4.12 14.50
C ASN A 156 14.97 -4.37 15.34
N LEU A 157 14.05 -5.22 14.89
CA LEU A 157 12.84 -5.60 15.61
C LEU A 157 13.01 -6.90 16.40
N GLU A 158 13.77 -7.85 15.87
CA GLU A 158 14.03 -9.17 16.45
C GLU A 158 14.96 -9.06 17.67
N ALA A 159 14.53 -9.68 18.76
CA ALA A 159 15.25 -9.69 20.03
C ALA A 159 16.36 -10.76 20.04
N ASP A 160 16.14 -11.90 19.39
CA ASP A 160 17.10 -13.01 19.33
C ASP A 160 17.61 -13.23 17.89
N HIS A 161 18.83 -12.74 17.62
CA HIS A 161 19.49 -12.89 16.32
C HIS A 161 20.00 -14.30 16.05
N MET A 162 20.01 -15.17 17.06
CA MET A 162 20.39 -16.58 16.95
C MET A 162 19.17 -17.50 16.79
N SER A 163 17.95 -16.95 16.82
CA SER A 163 16.72 -17.69 16.56
C SER A 163 16.72 -18.32 15.16
N ALA A 164 15.99 -19.43 15.01
CA ALA A 164 15.87 -20.10 13.72
C ALA A 164 15.30 -19.16 12.64
N ASP A 165 14.32 -18.32 13.01
CA ASP A 165 13.70 -17.35 12.10
C ASP A 165 14.70 -16.28 11.65
N ALA A 166 15.53 -15.78 12.57
CA ALA A 166 16.60 -14.83 12.22
C ALA A 166 17.64 -15.44 11.28
N GLN A 167 18.04 -16.70 11.50
CA GLN A 167 18.98 -17.38 10.60
C GLN A 167 18.36 -17.61 9.22
N ILE A 168 17.10 -18.06 9.13
CA ILE A 168 16.37 -18.21 7.86
C ILE A 168 16.34 -16.88 7.11
N PHE A 169 15.98 -15.79 7.80
CA PHE A 169 15.87 -14.47 7.17
C PHE A 169 17.24 -13.93 6.71
N LEU A 170 18.31 -14.20 7.45
CA LEU A 170 19.68 -13.80 7.10
C LEU A 170 20.23 -14.60 5.91
N GLU A 171 19.93 -15.89 5.82
CA GLU A 171 20.37 -16.78 4.75
C GLU A 171 19.57 -16.59 3.44
N SER A 172 18.38 -15.99 3.54
CA SER A 172 17.49 -15.78 2.40
C SER A 172 18.10 -14.89 1.32
N ASN A 173 17.82 -15.23 0.07
CA ASN A 173 18.20 -14.42 -1.08
C ASN A 173 17.19 -13.28 -1.36
N GLU A 174 17.50 -12.41 -2.32
CA GLU A 174 16.65 -11.25 -2.68
C GLU A 174 15.20 -11.67 -3.03
N GLU A 175 15.02 -12.74 -3.80
CA GLU A 175 13.70 -13.19 -4.25
C GLU A 175 12.87 -13.74 -3.09
N GLU A 176 13.48 -14.57 -2.23
CA GLU A 176 12.85 -15.14 -1.04
C GLU A 176 12.37 -14.07 -0.05
N LEU A 177 13.19 -13.03 0.18
CA LEU A 177 12.83 -11.91 1.06
C LEU A 177 11.67 -11.09 0.50
N ILE A 178 11.69 -10.83 -0.82
CA ILE A 178 10.65 -10.07 -1.49
C ILE A 178 9.33 -10.86 -1.53
N ASP A 179 9.39 -12.16 -1.77
CA ASP A 179 8.19 -13.01 -1.77
C ASP A 179 7.63 -13.21 -0.35
N SER A 180 8.50 -13.32 0.66
CA SER A 180 8.10 -13.32 2.07
C SER A 180 7.37 -12.02 2.44
N LEU A 181 7.89 -10.86 2.01
CA LEU A 181 7.19 -9.58 2.19
C LEU A 181 5.83 -9.57 1.50
N LYS A 182 5.74 -9.98 0.22
CA LYS A 182 4.46 -10.02 -0.50
C LYS A 182 3.46 -10.96 0.17
N PHE A 183 3.94 -12.05 0.78
CA PHE A 183 3.12 -12.97 1.54
C PHE A 183 2.63 -12.32 2.84
N GLY A 184 3.51 -11.73 3.63
CA GLY A 184 3.16 -11.05 4.88
C GLY A 184 2.26 -9.82 4.70
N LEU A 185 2.32 -9.17 3.53
CA LEU A 185 1.39 -8.09 3.18
C LEU A 185 -0.02 -8.59 2.82
N LYS A 186 -0.23 -9.87 2.50
CA LYS A 186 -1.58 -10.40 2.21
C LYS A 186 -2.46 -10.26 3.46
N PRO A 187 -3.74 -9.89 3.30
CA PRO A 187 -4.59 -9.58 4.44
C PRO A 187 -4.75 -10.83 5.33
N PRO A 188 -4.46 -10.74 6.65
CA PRO A 188 -5.05 -11.67 7.59
C PRO A 188 -6.57 -11.44 7.57
N THR A 189 -7.34 -12.50 7.77
CA THR A 189 -8.79 -12.56 7.56
C THR A 189 -9.65 -11.55 8.37
N LEU A 190 -9.09 -10.69 9.22
CA LEU A 190 -9.85 -9.95 10.25
C LEU A 190 -9.42 -8.51 10.65
N PHE A 191 -8.50 -7.79 10.00
CA PHE A 191 -8.06 -6.48 10.54
C PHE A 191 -8.14 -5.31 9.54
N SER A 192 -9.17 -4.47 9.66
CA SER A 192 -9.43 -3.45 8.64
C SER A 192 -8.60 -2.15 8.78
N ARG A 193 -8.28 -1.68 10.00
CA ARG A 193 -7.61 -0.37 10.21
C ARG A 193 -6.08 -0.43 10.13
N ASP A 194 -5.50 -1.52 10.61
CA ASP A 194 -4.05 -1.73 10.64
C ASP A 194 -3.47 -1.96 9.23
N GLU A 195 -4.28 -2.54 8.32
CA GLU A 195 -3.88 -2.79 6.93
C GLU A 195 -3.45 -1.53 6.17
N CYS A 196 -4.15 -0.40 6.37
CA CYS A 196 -3.74 0.88 5.79
C CYS A 196 -2.36 1.30 6.30
N GLN A 197 -2.16 1.26 7.62
CA GLN A 197 -0.92 1.69 8.23
C GLN A 197 0.26 0.79 7.82
N ILE A 198 0.05 -0.53 7.76
CA ILE A 198 1.03 -1.48 7.22
C ILE A 198 1.38 -1.12 5.78
N THR A 199 0.38 -0.88 4.93
CA THR A 199 0.61 -0.52 3.53
C THR A 199 1.45 0.76 3.43
N SER A 200 1.13 1.80 4.22
CA SER A 200 1.91 3.04 4.25
C SER A 200 3.35 2.86 4.77
N LEU A 201 3.56 2.02 5.80
CA LEU A 201 4.90 1.68 6.31
C LEU A 201 5.76 1.02 5.23
N PHE A 202 5.25 0.01 4.55
CA PHE A 202 6.02 -0.69 3.51
C PHE A 202 6.11 0.11 2.21
N ARG A 203 5.18 1.02 1.94
CA ARG A 203 5.30 2.04 0.89
C ARG A 203 6.45 3.01 1.19
N ALA A 204 6.58 3.47 2.43
CA ALA A 204 7.72 4.29 2.87
C ALA A 204 9.05 3.52 2.80
N LEU A 205 9.06 2.22 3.13
CA LEU A 205 10.23 1.36 2.97
C LEU A 205 10.65 1.20 1.50
N LEU A 206 9.68 1.05 0.60
CA LEU A 206 9.93 1.01 -0.84
C LEU A 206 10.49 2.36 -1.33
N ALA A 207 9.93 3.48 -0.87
CA ALA A 207 10.43 4.82 -1.19
C ALA A 207 11.88 5.04 -0.70
N LEU A 208 12.20 4.61 0.52
CA LEU A 208 13.57 4.62 1.06
C LEU A 208 14.53 3.78 0.20
N SER A 209 14.00 2.72 -0.42
CA SER A 209 14.70 1.87 -1.38
C SER A 209 14.81 2.47 -2.79
N SER A 210 14.41 3.74 -2.96
CA SER A 210 14.36 4.45 -4.25
C SER A 210 13.33 3.89 -5.23
N GLY A 211 12.33 3.17 -4.71
CA GLY A 211 11.18 2.69 -5.49
C GLY A 211 10.17 3.79 -5.77
N ARG A 212 9.17 3.45 -6.60
CA ARG A 212 8.14 4.40 -7.01
C ARG A 212 7.32 4.87 -5.81
N VAL A 213 7.14 6.19 -5.73
CA VAL A 213 6.28 6.84 -4.75
C VAL A 213 4.96 7.18 -5.44
N ASP A 214 3.86 6.64 -4.94
CA ASP A 214 2.52 7.13 -5.25
C ASP A 214 2.09 8.07 -4.12
N PHE A 215 1.86 9.34 -4.46
CA PHE A 215 1.51 10.39 -3.50
C PHE A 215 0.19 10.10 -2.76
N HIS A 216 -0.72 9.32 -3.36
CA HIS A 216 -1.99 8.98 -2.71
C HIS A 216 -1.83 7.99 -1.55
N GLU A 217 -0.67 7.34 -1.43
CA GLU A 217 -0.47 6.19 -0.54
C GLU A 217 0.57 6.44 0.55
N HIS A 218 1.09 7.67 0.63
CA HIS A 218 2.09 8.09 1.62
C HIS A 218 1.47 8.88 2.79
N ASN A 219 0.38 8.37 3.35
CA ASN A 219 -0.31 9.03 4.47
C ASN A 219 -0.31 8.12 5.69
N PHE A 220 0.65 8.32 6.60
CA PHE A 220 0.58 7.73 7.93
C PHE A 220 -0.62 8.27 8.69
N ALA A 221 -1.39 7.39 9.32
CA ALA A 221 -2.48 7.83 10.18
C ALA A 221 -1.89 8.39 11.50
N GLU A 222 -2.24 9.64 11.81
CA GLU A 222 -1.67 10.42 12.92
C GLU A 222 -1.90 9.79 14.31
N ASN A 223 -2.84 8.86 14.42
CA ASN A 223 -3.20 8.20 15.67
C ASN A 223 -2.27 7.01 16.03
N TYR A 224 -1.32 6.65 15.17
CA TYR A 224 -0.34 5.60 15.47
C TYR A 224 0.93 6.18 16.10
N THR A 225 1.31 5.61 17.24
CA THR A 225 2.58 5.88 17.89
C THR A 225 3.73 5.11 17.22
N ALA A 226 4.97 5.56 17.44
CA ALA A 226 6.15 4.89 16.93
C ALA A 226 6.26 3.41 17.36
N LYS A 227 5.86 3.11 18.59
CA LYS A 227 5.77 1.74 19.10
C LYS A 227 4.77 0.91 18.29
N GLN A 228 3.58 1.44 18.03
CA GLN A 228 2.56 0.72 17.25
C GLN A 228 3.00 0.49 15.80
N ASN A 229 3.70 1.45 15.19
CA ASN A 229 4.30 1.26 13.87
C ASN A 229 5.36 0.13 13.87
N SER A 230 6.20 0.06 14.91
CA SER A 230 7.15 -1.05 15.07
C SER A 230 6.43 -2.40 15.19
N GLU A 231 5.36 -2.46 15.99
CA GLU A 231 4.52 -3.66 16.16
C GLU A 231 3.81 -4.07 14.86
N LEU A 232 3.40 -3.11 14.02
CA LEU A 232 2.85 -3.38 12.69
C LEU A 232 3.89 -3.97 11.74
N CYS A 233 5.12 -3.44 11.74
CA CYS A 233 6.23 -4.00 10.96
C CYS A 233 6.57 -5.42 11.43
N ALA A 234 6.70 -5.63 12.75
CA ALA A 234 7.00 -6.93 13.35
C ALA A 234 5.97 -8.00 12.98
N ARG A 235 4.68 -7.63 12.94
CA ARG A 235 3.60 -8.53 12.51
C ARG A 235 3.74 -9.04 11.08
N VAL A 236 4.29 -8.24 10.17
CA VAL A 236 4.54 -8.68 8.78
C VAL A 236 5.65 -9.73 8.72
N PHE A 237 6.56 -9.72 9.69
CA PHE A 237 7.66 -10.70 9.83
C PHE A 237 7.34 -11.85 10.79
N ASP A 238 6.12 -11.92 11.35
CA ASP A 238 5.73 -12.88 12.38
C ASP A 238 6.61 -12.86 13.65
N ILE A 239 7.16 -11.69 13.99
CA ILE A 239 7.99 -11.51 15.19
C ILE A 239 7.09 -11.35 16.42
N SER A 240 7.24 -12.26 17.39
CA SER A 240 6.44 -12.29 18.62
C SER A 240 7.05 -11.51 19.79
N VAL A 241 8.38 -11.38 19.83
CA VAL A 241 9.11 -10.66 20.89
C VAL A 241 9.89 -9.51 20.26
N ILE A 242 9.37 -8.31 20.44
CA ILE A 242 9.90 -7.10 19.79
C ILE A 242 10.81 -6.36 20.77
N LYS A 243 12.04 -6.07 20.36
CA LYS A 243 12.89 -5.10 21.06
C LYS A 243 12.58 -3.67 20.60
N LYS A 244 12.98 -2.68 21.39
CA LYS A 244 12.84 -1.28 20.98
C LYS A 244 13.75 -1.00 19.78
N PHE A 245 13.15 -0.47 18.71
CA PHE A 245 13.89 -0.14 17.50
C PHE A 245 15.01 0.86 17.81
N GLY A 246 16.23 0.59 17.34
CA GLY A 246 17.42 1.38 17.64
C GLY A 246 18.19 0.97 18.90
N GLU A 247 17.64 0.12 19.76
CA GLU A 247 18.38 -0.52 20.86
C GLU A 247 19.00 -1.83 20.37
N PHE A 248 20.12 -1.72 19.65
CA PHE A 248 20.85 -2.89 19.14
C PHE A 248 22.36 -2.74 19.34
N ASP A 249 23.04 -3.87 19.52
CA ASP A 249 24.50 -3.93 19.46
C ASP A 249 24.93 -3.83 17.99
N GLN A 250 25.65 -2.75 17.66
CA GLN A 250 26.11 -2.48 16.30
C GLN A 250 27.11 -3.53 15.80
N GLY A 251 27.92 -4.10 16.70
CA GLY A 251 28.85 -5.18 16.38
C GLY A 251 28.13 -6.49 16.07
N GLU A 252 27.10 -6.81 16.84
CA GLU A 252 26.23 -7.96 16.60
C GLU A 252 25.49 -7.84 15.26
N ILE A 253 24.84 -6.71 15.00
CA ILE A 253 24.16 -6.48 13.71
C ILE A 253 25.16 -6.53 12.55
N SER A 254 26.30 -5.85 12.65
CA SER A 254 27.32 -5.89 11.58
C SER A 254 27.80 -7.32 11.33
N SER A 255 28.06 -8.09 12.39
CA SER A 255 28.44 -9.50 12.29
C SER A 255 27.34 -10.36 11.67
N SER A 256 26.08 -10.14 11.99
CA SER A 256 24.95 -10.89 11.41
C SER A 256 24.75 -10.55 9.93
N LEU A 257 24.73 -9.26 9.59
CA LEU A 257 24.58 -8.78 8.22
C LEU A 257 25.70 -9.25 7.30
N SER A 258 26.95 -9.29 7.79
CA SER A 258 28.10 -9.77 7.00
C SER A 258 28.00 -11.24 6.56
N LYS A 259 27.15 -12.04 7.21
CA LYS A 259 26.88 -13.44 6.82
C LYS A 259 25.82 -13.55 5.74
N SER A 260 25.02 -12.49 5.53
CA SER A 260 23.90 -12.52 4.61
C SER A 260 24.34 -12.29 3.16
N PRO A 261 23.86 -13.09 2.19
CA PRO A 261 24.30 -13.01 0.79
C PRO A 261 23.94 -11.68 0.12
N ILE A 262 22.94 -10.95 0.64
CA ILE A 262 22.51 -9.67 0.06
C ILE A 262 23.44 -8.50 0.42
N PHE A 263 24.31 -8.65 1.42
CA PHE A 263 25.25 -7.64 1.89
C PHE A 263 26.69 -7.85 1.42
N VAL A 264 26.93 -8.80 0.53
CA VAL A 264 28.26 -9.03 -0.06
C VAL A 264 28.77 -7.75 -0.74
N GLY A 265 29.95 -7.28 -0.30
CA GLY A 265 30.59 -6.08 -0.83
C GLY A 265 30.12 -4.76 -0.23
N GLU A 266 29.21 -4.78 0.75
CA GLU A 266 28.77 -3.58 1.48
C GLU A 266 29.73 -3.22 2.62
N ASN A 267 29.90 -1.91 2.86
CA ASN A 267 30.67 -1.43 3.99
C ASN A 267 29.76 -1.26 5.22
N LEU A 268 29.86 -2.19 6.17
CA LEU A 268 29.03 -2.26 7.38
C LEU A 268 29.70 -1.56 8.57
N SER A 269 30.06 -0.29 8.40
CA SER A 269 30.65 0.50 9.49
C SER A 269 29.61 0.83 10.56
N ALA A 270 30.05 0.94 11.82
CA ALA A 270 29.21 1.32 12.95
C ALA A 270 28.45 2.66 12.70
N GLU A 271 29.16 3.66 12.19
CA GLU A 271 28.57 4.96 11.82
C GLU A 271 27.51 4.81 10.72
N GLY A 272 27.81 4.01 9.67
CA GLY A 272 26.87 3.77 8.58
C GLY A 272 25.59 3.06 9.04
N LEU A 273 25.71 2.06 9.91
CA LEU A 273 24.56 1.36 10.51
C LEU A 273 23.73 2.29 11.40
N GLY A 274 24.38 3.16 12.17
CA GLY A 274 23.69 4.17 12.98
C GLY A 274 22.90 5.18 12.13
N GLN A 275 23.51 5.68 11.05
CA GLN A 275 22.84 6.57 10.10
C GLN A 275 21.67 5.88 9.40
N TRP A 276 21.84 4.61 9.00
CA TRP A 276 20.79 3.83 8.37
C TRP A 276 19.60 3.61 9.31
N ALA A 277 19.85 3.25 10.57
CA ALA A 277 18.81 3.14 11.59
C ALA A 277 18.06 4.46 11.81
N ALA A 278 18.76 5.59 11.86
CA ALA A 278 18.14 6.91 12.00
C ALA A 278 17.24 7.27 10.80
N ILE A 279 17.72 7.06 9.57
CA ILE A 279 16.95 7.31 8.35
C ILE A 279 15.70 6.42 8.31
N MET A 280 15.85 5.12 8.60
CA MET A 280 14.73 4.18 8.62
C MET A 280 13.71 4.53 9.71
N SER A 281 14.18 4.88 10.91
CA SER A 281 13.33 5.34 12.02
C SER A 281 12.46 6.53 11.62
N SER A 282 13.08 7.53 10.98
CA SER A 282 12.38 8.75 10.54
C SER A 282 11.40 8.49 9.40
N SER A 283 11.78 7.62 8.45
CA SER A 283 10.98 7.33 7.25
C SER A 283 9.75 6.50 7.57
N LEU A 284 9.85 5.57 8.51
CA LEU A 284 8.76 4.69 8.93
C LEU A 284 8.01 5.20 10.17
N GLN A 285 8.51 6.26 10.82
CA GLN A 285 8.01 6.74 12.11
C GLN A 285 7.93 5.62 13.16
N ILE A 286 8.95 4.75 13.22
CA ILE A 286 9.01 3.58 14.12
C ILE A 286 9.85 3.81 15.38
N ALA A 287 10.64 4.88 15.41
CA ALA A 287 11.33 5.34 16.60
C ALA A 287 11.41 6.87 16.60
N PHE A 288 11.45 7.45 17.80
CA PHE A 288 11.85 8.84 17.98
C PHE A 288 13.38 8.86 18.10
N PRO A 289 14.08 9.75 17.38
CA PRO A 289 15.51 9.88 17.62
C PRO A 289 15.73 10.34 19.08
N PRO A 290 16.84 9.94 19.73
CA PRO A 290 17.14 10.36 21.10
C PRO A 290 17.03 11.89 21.24
N GLY A 291 16.22 12.36 22.20
CA GLY A 291 15.98 13.79 22.44
C GLY A 291 14.81 14.45 21.69
N HIS A 292 14.08 13.72 20.83
CA HIS A 292 12.99 14.28 20.01
C HIS A 292 11.57 14.18 20.59
N LEU A 293 11.41 13.77 21.86
CA LEU A 293 10.21 14.14 22.62
C LEU A 293 10.30 15.63 22.99
N ASN A 294 10.23 16.50 21.98
CA ASN A 294 9.94 17.92 22.18
C ASN A 294 8.48 18.03 22.61
N LEU A 295 8.20 17.63 23.85
CA LEU A 295 6.96 17.92 24.54
C LEU A 295 6.74 19.44 24.42
N PRO A 296 5.58 19.91 23.93
CA PRO A 296 5.27 21.33 23.88
C PRO A 296 5.61 21.97 25.23
N GLN A 297 6.20 23.17 25.22
CA GLN A 297 6.63 23.87 26.44
C GLN A 297 5.48 24.03 27.47
N GLN A 298 4.23 23.98 27.00
CA GLN A 298 2.99 23.99 27.78
C GLN A 298 2.73 22.68 28.55
N ILE A 299 3.24 21.55 28.09
CA ILE A 299 3.22 20.26 28.79
C ILE A 299 4.37 20.23 29.82
N LEU A 300 5.58 20.64 29.42
CA LEU A 300 6.74 20.69 30.31
C LEU A 300 6.58 21.66 31.49
N SER A 301 5.93 22.81 31.27
CA SER A 301 5.65 23.80 32.32
C SER A 301 4.63 23.35 33.37
N ARG A 302 3.88 22.27 33.13
CA ARG A 302 2.95 21.68 34.10
C ARG A 302 3.59 20.60 34.98
N PHE A 303 4.79 20.15 34.64
CA PHE A 303 5.53 19.17 35.43
C PHE A 303 6.64 19.87 36.22
N GLY A 304 6.67 19.67 37.54
CA GLY A 304 7.80 20.10 38.36
C GLY A 304 9.10 19.44 37.89
N VAL A 305 10.24 20.13 38.06
CA VAL A 305 11.59 19.72 37.61
C VAL A 305 11.95 18.27 38.03
N GLY A 306 11.41 17.79 39.16
CA GLY A 306 11.58 16.39 39.60
C GLY A 306 10.89 15.34 38.71
N HIS A 307 9.79 15.67 38.04
CA HIS A 307 9.10 14.76 37.12
C HIS A 307 9.76 14.70 35.74
N ILE A 308 10.40 15.79 35.31
CA ILE A 308 11.17 15.85 34.05
C ILE A 308 12.38 14.90 34.13
N LYS A 309 13.08 14.90 35.27
CA LYS A 309 14.15 13.92 35.52
C LYS A 309 13.66 12.48 35.50
N MET A 310 12.41 12.22 35.87
CA MET A 310 11.82 10.88 35.84
C MET A 310 11.68 10.34 34.40
N PHE A 311 11.49 11.21 33.40
CA PHE A 311 11.50 10.84 31.99
C PHE A 311 12.93 10.70 31.42
N GLU A 312 13.91 11.38 32.00
CA GLU A 312 15.33 11.25 31.64
C GLU A 312 16.02 10.06 32.29
N THR A 313 15.49 9.54 33.42
CA THR A 313 16.12 8.41 34.17
C THR A 313 15.46 7.05 33.85
N ILE A 314 14.37 7.03 33.09
CA ILE A 314 13.70 5.80 32.61
C ILE A 314 14.08 5.50 31.13
N LEU A 315 14.97 6.29 30.52
CA LEU A 315 15.55 6.06 29.19
C LEU A 315 17.00 5.58 29.29
#